data_AF-R6UJW6-F1
#
_entry.id   AF-R6UJW6-F1
#
_cell.length_a   1.000
_cell.length_b   1.000
_cell.length_c   1.000
_cell.angle_alpha   90.00
_cell.angle_beta   90.00
_cell.angle_gamma   90.00
#
_symmetry.space_group_name_H-M   'P 1'
#
loop_
_entity.id
_entity.type
_entity.pdbx_description
1 polymer ?
#
loop_
_entity_poly.entity_id
_entity_poly.type
_entity_poly.pdbx_seq_one_letter_code
_entity_poly.pdbx_strand_id
1 'polypeptide(L)'
;MSNVLQIDRNGIDEAVNDLQELINEINEVNISKSKQEGDEGMAYTAIQEVEKIIENVKTDLQGLIQATADFIVKINGNFEDTDQRCAEQIKGEVK
;
A
#
# COMPACT_ATOMS: atom_id res chain seq x y z
N MET A 1 19.94 -9.46 18.61
CA MET A 1 19.10 -8.81 17.59
C MET A 1 18.71 -7.44 18.14
N SER A 2 18.96 -6.38 17.38
CA SER A 2 18.50 -5.04 17.76
C SER A 2 17.02 -4.93 17.39
N ASN A 3 16.17 -4.56 18.35
CA ASN A 3 14.75 -4.28 18.11
C ASN A 3 14.52 -2.79 17.81
N VAL A 4 15.58 -2.07 17.45
CA VAL A 4 15.52 -0.63 17.16
C VAL A 4 15.18 -0.46 15.68
N LEU A 5 13.97 0.03 15.41
CA LEU A 5 13.63 0.55 14.10
C LEU A 5 14.16 1.99 13.98
N GLN A 6 15.01 2.24 12.99
CA GLN A 6 15.45 3.58 12.62
C GLN A 6 14.55 4.06 11.49
N ILE A 7 13.71 5.07 11.76
CA ILE A 7 12.82 5.64 10.76
C ILE A 7 13.14 7.13 10.65
N ASP A 8 13.40 7.59 9.42
CA ASP A 8 13.36 9.02 9.11
C ASP A 8 11.89 9.44 9.00
N ARG A 9 11.38 10.16 9.99
CA ARG A 9 9.97 10.58 10.03
C ARG A 9 9.61 11.48 8.86
N ASN A 10 10.56 12.26 8.33
CA ASN A 10 10.28 13.13 7.18
C ASN A 10 10.06 12.34 5.89
N GLY A 11 10.66 11.14 5.78
CA GLY A 11 10.49 10.25 4.63
C GLY A 11 9.21 9.42 4.68
N ILE A 12 8.46 9.43 5.79
CA ILE A 12 7.23 8.64 5.92
C ILE A 12 6.12 9.21 5.06
N ASP A 13 5.90 10.52 5.11
CA ASP A 13 4.85 11.17 4.31
C ASP A 13 5.15 11.03 2.81
N GLU A 14 6.42 11.14 2.41
CA GLU A 14 6.87 10.88 1.04
C GLU A 14 6.60 9.43 0.63
N ALA A 15 7.00 8.45 1.45
CA ALA A 15 6.75 7.04 1.16
C ALA A 15 5.25 6.71 1.07
N VAL A 16 4.42 7.31 1.92
CA VAL A 16 2.95 7.13 1.85
C VAL A 16 2.39 7.74 0.56
N ASN A 17 2.87 8.92 0.15
CA ASN A 17 2.46 9.55 -1.10
C ASN A 17 2.86 8.70 -2.31
N ASP A 18 4.09 8.19 -2.35
CA ASP A 18 4.56 7.30 -3.42
C ASP A 18 3.71 6.04 -3.53
N LEU A 19 3.31 5.45 -2.40
CA LEU A 19 2.43 4.28 -2.38
C LEU A 19 1.02 4.61 -2.89
N GLN A 20 0.50 5.82 -2.61
CA GLN A 20 -0.79 6.27 -3.14
C GLN A 20 -0.72 6.56 -4.65
N GLU A 21 0.39 7.12 -5.13
CA GLU A 21 0.64 7.30 -6.56
C GLU A 21 0.68 5.94 -7.28
N LEU A 22 1.37 4.94 -6.71
CA LEU A 22 1.41 3.59 -7.27
C LEU A 22 0.00 2.94 -7.36
N ILE A 23 -0.89 3.17 -6.39
CA ILE A 23 -2.29 2.72 -6.47
C ILE A 23 -3.00 3.36 -7.67
N ASN A 24 -2.76 4.65 -7.93
CA ASN A 24 -3.35 5.37 -9.05
C ASN A 24 -2.82 4.85 -10.39
N GLU A 25 -1.51 4.65 -10.53
CA GLU A 25 -0.91 4.04 -11.71
C GLU A 25 -1.50 2.66 -12.00
N ILE A 26 -1.68 1.84 -10.96
CA ILE A 26 -2.32 0.53 -11.08
C ILE A 26 -3.78 0.68 -11.55
N ASN A 27 -4.54 1.66 -11.03
CA ASN A 27 -5.91 1.92 -11.46
C ASN A 27 -6.02 2.20 -12.96
N GLU A 28 -5.05 2.93 -13.53
CA GLU A 28 -4.99 3.29 -14.95
C GLU A 28 -4.67 2.10 -15.87
N VAL A 29 -4.17 0.98 -15.34
CA VAL A 29 -3.94 -0.23 -16.13
C VAL A 29 -5.28 -0.77 -16.64
N ASN A 30 -5.49 -0.63 -17.95
CA ASN A 30 -6.65 -1.16 -18.64
C ASN A 30 -6.36 -2.59 -19.15
N ILE A 31 -7.09 -3.57 -18.62
CA ILE A 31 -6.88 -5.00 -18.91
C ILE A 31 -7.80 -5.48 -20.05
N SER A 32 -8.84 -4.72 -20.37
CA SER A 32 -9.83 -5.11 -21.38
C SER A 32 -9.23 -5.00 -22.78
N LYS A 33 -8.97 -6.12 -23.46
CA LYS A 33 -8.79 -6.08 -24.92
C LYS A 33 -10.14 -5.74 -25.55
N SER A 34 -10.11 -4.85 -26.55
CA SER A 34 -11.30 -4.43 -27.31
C SER A 34 -12.07 -5.66 -27.77
N LYS A 35 -13.26 -5.88 -27.19
CA LYS A 35 -14.23 -6.88 -27.64
C LYS A 35 -14.39 -6.73 -29.15
N GLN A 36 -14.05 -7.76 -29.92
CA GLN A 36 -14.69 -7.92 -31.22
C GLN A 36 -16.06 -8.52 -30.92
N GLU A 37 -17.11 -7.71 -31.08
CA GLU A 37 -18.49 -8.19 -30.97
C GLU A 37 -18.68 -9.38 -31.92
N GLY A 38 -18.92 -10.57 -31.37
CA GLY A 38 -19.21 -11.80 -32.13
C GLY A 38 -18.15 -12.92 -32.06
N ASP A 39 -17.03 -12.74 -31.36
CA ASP A 39 -15.97 -13.76 -31.31
C ASP A 39 -16.18 -14.76 -30.15
N GLU A 40 -17.07 -15.74 -30.33
CA GLU A 40 -17.43 -16.78 -29.33
C GLU A 40 -16.54 -18.04 -29.43
N GLY A 41 -15.24 -17.86 -29.71
CA GLY A 41 -14.29 -18.98 -29.80
C GLY A 41 -13.68 -19.38 -28.46
N MET A 42 -13.19 -20.63 -28.33
CA MET A 42 -12.45 -21.10 -27.13
C MET A 42 -11.27 -20.19 -26.75
N ALA A 43 -10.62 -19.58 -27.75
CA ALA A 43 -9.54 -18.62 -27.54
C ALA A 43 -10.02 -17.34 -26.84
N TYR A 44 -11.23 -16.86 -27.16
CA TYR A 44 -11.83 -15.71 -26.51
C TYR A 44 -12.21 -16.02 -25.06
N THR A 45 -12.81 -17.18 -24.79
CA THR A 45 -13.09 -17.63 -23.40
C THR A 45 -11.82 -17.72 -22.56
N ALA A 46 -10.73 -18.29 -23.11
CA ALA A 46 -9.45 -18.36 -22.41
C ALA A 46 -8.86 -16.97 -22.13
N ILE A 47 -9.01 -16.01 -23.05
CA ILE A 47 -8.61 -14.61 -22.83
C ILE A 47 -9.42 -13.98 -21.70
N GLN A 48 -10.74 -14.18 -21.66
CA GLN A 48 -11.59 -13.63 -20.58
C GLN A 48 -11.21 -14.18 -19.20
N GLU A 49 -10.87 -15.48 -19.11
CA GLU A 49 -10.39 -16.06 -17.86
C GLU A 49 -9.08 -15.43 -17.39
N VAL A 50 -8.16 -15.18 -18.33
CA VAL A 50 -6.89 -14.48 -18.05
C VAL A 50 -7.15 -13.03 -17.63
N GLU A 51 -8.02 -12.30 -18.33
CA GLU A 51 -8.40 -10.92 -17.96
C GLU A 51 -8.94 -10.88 -16.53
N LYS A 52 -9.81 -11.82 -16.15
CA LYS A 52 -10.34 -11.94 -14.79
C LYS A 52 -9.25 -12.22 -13.75
N ILE A 53 -8.28 -13.08 -14.07
CA ILE A 53 -7.14 -13.34 -13.18
C ILE A 53 -6.32 -12.08 -12.96
N ILE A 54 -6.03 -11.32 -14.03
CA ILE A 54 -5.25 -10.09 -13.94
C ILE A 54 -5.99 -9.02 -13.13
N GLU A 55 -7.32 -8.88 -13.30
CA GLU A 55 -8.14 -7.96 -12.49
C GLU A 55 -8.13 -8.32 -10.98
N ASN A 56 -8.18 -9.61 -10.66
CA ASN A 56 -8.05 -10.06 -9.28
C ASN A 56 -6.67 -9.74 -8.71
N VAL A 57 -5.60 -10.02 -9.45
CA VAL A 57 -4.21 -9.71 -9.04
C VAL A 57 -4.03 -8.21 -8.85
N LYS A 58 -4.61 -7.38 -9.74
CA LYS A 58 -4.62 -5.93 -9.62
C LYS A 58 -5.25 -5.49 -8.30
N THR A 59 -6.41 -6.04 -7.96
CA THR A 59 -7.12 -5.77 -6.71
C THR A 59 -6.29 -6.17 -5.48
N ASP A 60 -5.69 -7.37 -5.51
CA ASP A 60 -4.86 -7.87 -4.41
C ASP A 60 -3.62 -6.99 -4.17
N LEU A 61 -2.97 -6.55 -5.25
CA LEU A 61 -1.82 -5.64 -5.18
C LEU A 61 -2.19 -4.30 -4.56
N GLN A 62 -3.33 -3.72 -4.95
CA GLN A 62 -3.83 -2.48 -4.35
C GLN A 62 -4.09 -2.63 -2.85
N GLY A 63 -4.70 -3.75 -2.46
CA GLY A 63 -4.93 -4.07 -1.04
C GLY A 63 -3.62 -4.18 -0.25
N LEU A 64 -2.59 -4.81 -0.82
CA LEU A 64 -1.27 -4.94 -0.19
C LEU A 64 -0.57 -3.59 -0.04
N ILE A 65 -0.61 -2.74 -1.08
CA ILE A 65 -0.02 -1.40 -1.05
C ILE A 65 -0.71 -0.53 0.01
N GLN A 66 -2.05 -0.56 0.07
CA GLN A 66 -2.79 0.18 1.09
C GLN A 66 -2.46 -0.32 2.50
N ALA A 67 -2.42 -1.63 2.72
CA ALA A 67 -2.05 -2.20 4.00
C ALA A 67 -0.62 -1.82 4.43
N THR A 68 0.29 -1.67 3.46
CA THR A 68 1.67 -1.21 3.69
C THR A 68 1.70 0.26 4.11
N ALA A 69 0.96 1.13 3.41
CA ALA A 69 0.84 2.54 3.77
C ALA A 69 0.25 2.71 5.19
N ASP A 70 -0.85 2.01 5.48
CA ASP A 70 -1.50 2.04 6.79
C ASP A 70 -0.56 1.56 7.91
N PHE A 71 0.22 0.51 7.65
CA PHE A 71 1.21 0.00 8.59
C PHE A 71 2.27 1.04 8.91
N ILE A 72 2.83 1.71 7.91
CA ILE A 72 3.88 2.72 8.10
C ILE A 72 3.34 3.91 8.90
N VAL A 73 2.14 4.43 8.56
CA VAL A 73 1.49 5.52 9.29
C VAL A 73 1.26 5.14 10.76
N LYS A 74 0.76 3.93 11.01
CA LYS A 74 0.52 3.44 12.37
C LYS A 74 1.82 3.33 13.18
N ILE A 75 2.89 2.87 12.55
CA ILE A 75 4.20 2.77 13.19
C ILE A 75 4.72 4.17 13.55
N ASN A 76 4.56 5.16 12.66
CA ASN A 76 4.94 6.54 12.97
C ASN A 76 4.20 7.09 14.20
N GLY A 77 2.87 6.93 14.24
CA GLY A 77 2.07 7.39 15.38
C GLY A 77 2.49 6.73 16.71
N ASN A 78 2.77 5.42 16.69
CA ASN A 78 3.28 4.73 17.88
C ASN A 78 4.64 5.27 18.36
N PHE A 79 5.51 5.70 17.44
CA PHE A 79 6.79 6.31 17.77
C PHE A 79 6.60 7.70 18.38
N GLU A 80 5.72 8.53 17.81
CA GLU A 80 5.37 9.84 18.36
C GLU A 80 4.80 9.75 19.79
N ASP A 81 3.85 8.83 20.01
CA ASP A 81 3.27 8.57 21.33
C ASP A 81 4.33 8.11 22.34
N THR A 82 5.23 7.22 21.92
CA THR A 82 6.30 6.70 22.78
C THR A 82 7.30 7.81 23.15
N ASP A 83 7.71 8.61 22.17
CA ASP A 83 8.64 9.72 22.34
C ASP A 83 8.06 10.79 23.28
N GLN A 84 6.78 11.14 23.11
CA GLN A 84 6.06 12.05 24.00
C GLN A 84 6.03 11.52 25.44
N ARG A 85 5.66 10.24 25.63
CA ARG A 85 5.63 9.62 26.96
C ARG A 85 6.99 9.63 27.63
N CYS A 86 8.07 9.34 26.89
CA CYS A 86 9.44 9.43 27.41
C CYS A 86 9.77 10.86 27.85
N ALA A 87 9.44 11.87 27.04
CA ALA A 87 9.68 13.27 27.38
C ALA A 87 8.90 13.72 28.65
N GLU A 88 7.67 13.26 28.82
CA GLU A 88 6.85 13.54 30.01
C GLU A 88 7.42 12.88 31.28
N GLN A 89 7.88 11.63 31.18
CA GLN A 89 8.51 10.92 32.30
C GLN A 89 9.78 11.62 32.77
N ILE A 90 10.67 11.98 31.84
CA ILE A 90 11.90 12.70 32.18
C ILE A 90 11.56 14.01 32.91
N LYS A 91 10.61 14.81 32.41
CA LYS A 91 10.19 16.05 33.08
C LYS A 91 9.61 15.82 34.48
N GLY A 92 8.96 14.67 34.73
CA GLY A 92 8.42 14.30 36.04
C GLY A 92 9.48 13.87 37.04
N GLU A 93 10.58 13.27 36.57
CA GLU A 93 11.68 12.76 37.40
C GLU A 93 12.71 13.85 37.79
N VAL A 94 12.79 14.96 37.06
CA VAL A 94 13.70 16.09 37.40
C VAL A 94 13.12 17.05 38.46
N LYS A 95 12.42 16.52 39.48
CA LYS A 95 11.89 17.32 40.60
C LYS A 95 12.64 17.08 41.91
#